data_AF-A0A2P8VR07-F1
#
_entry.id   AF-A0A2P8VR07-F1
#
_cell.length_a   1.000
_cell.length_b   1.000
_cell.length_c   1.000
_cell.angle_alpha   90.00
_cell.angle_beta   90.00
_cell.angle_gamma   90.00
#
_symmetry.space_group_name_H-M   'P 1'
#
loop_
_entity.id
_entity.type
_entity.pdbx_description
1 polymer ?
#
loop_
_entity_poly.entity_id
_entity_poly.type
_entity_poly.pdbx_seq_one_letter_code
_entity_poly.pdbx_strand_id
1 'polypeptide(L)' 'MLLAKVRGTVVSTCKEPSLSGTKFLLVQLISETGDLLPDYTVAADVVGAGPCLLYTS' A
#
# COMPACT_ATOMS: atom_id res chain seq x y z
N MET A 1 4.37 -3.42 -12.82
CA MET A 1 3.45 -3.74 -11.70
C MET A 1 4.19 -4.65 -10.75
N LEU A 2 4.13 -4.36 -9.45
CA LEU A 2 4.83 -5.15 -8.42
C LEU A 2 3.81 -5.81 -7.49
N LEU A 3 4.17 -6.98 -6.96
CA LEU A 3 3.41 -7.67 -5.93
C LEU A 3 3.72 -7.05 -4.57
N ALA A 4 2.68 -6.70 -3.83
CA ALA A 4 2.83 -6.18 -2.49
C ALA A 4 1.74 -6.73 -1.57
N LYS A 5 2.11 -6.94 -0.31
CA LYS A 5 1.19 -7.43 0.74
C LYS A 5 0.91 -6.34 1.74
N VAL A 6 -0.37 -6.16 2.06
CA VAL A 6 -0.82 -5.22 3.07
C VAL A 6 -0.40 -5.72 4.45
N ARG A 7 0.37 -4.90 5.15
CA ARG A 7 0.80 -5.11 6.54
C ARG A 7 -0.03 -4.33 7.54
N GLY A 8 -0.62 -3.21 7.11
CA GLY A 8 -1.43 -2.37 7.99
C GLY A 8 -2.10 -1.22 7.25
N THR A 9 -2.76 -0.37 8.02
CA THR A 9 -3.37 0.87 7.53
C THR A 9 -2.72 2.05 8.24
N VAL A 10 -2.31 3.06 7.47
CA VAL A 10 -1.76 4.31 7.99
C VAL A 10 -2.88 5.33 8.03
N VAL A 11 -2.97 6.07 9.12
CA VAL A 11 -3.89 7.20 9.25
C VAL A 11 -3.07 8.47 9.34
N SER A 12 -3.34 9.42 8.44
CA SER A 12 -2.74 10.76 8.49
C SER A 12 -3.84 11.80 8.67
N THR A 13 -3.71 12.59 9.73
CA THR A 13 -4.60 13.70 10.09
C THR A 13 -4.24 14.99 9.34
N CYS A 14 -2.94 15.20 9.07
CA CYS A 14 -2.43 16.35 8.33
C CYS A 14 -1.94 15.88 6.96
N LYS A 15 -2.78 16.09 5.93
CA LYS A 15 -2.50 15.69 4.55
C LYS A 15 -3.06 16.71 3.57
N GLU A 16 -2.55 16.69 2.36
CA GLU A 16 -3.06 17.49 1.24
C GLU A 16 -4.58 17.25 1.09
N PRO A 17 -5.42 18.29 0.92
CA PRO A 17 -6.87 18.12 0.80
C PRO A 17 -7.29 17.16 -0.32
N SER A 18 -6.50 17.07 -1.40
CA SER A 18 -6.68 16.11 -2.48
C SER A 18 -6.60 14.63 -2.06
N LEU A 19 -5.99 14.35 -0.90
CA LEU A 19 -5.84 13.02 -0.30
C LEU A 19 -6.87 12.76 0.82
N SER A 20 -7.85 13.64 0.99
CA SER A 20 -8.97 13.44 1.90
C SER A 20 -9.90 12.36 1.37
N GLY A 21 -10.34 11.44 2.24
CA GLY A 21 -11.15 10.27 1.85
C GLY A 21 -10.35 9.04 1.38
N THR A 22 -9.06 9.18 1.09
CA THR A 22 -8.20 8.06 0.68
C THR A 22 -7.66 7.29 1.89
N LYS A 23 -7.76 5.97 1.85
CA LYS A 23 -7.17 5.07 2.84
C LYS A 23 -5.73 4.78 2.47
N PHE A 24 -4.80 4.92 3.42
CA PHE A 24 -3.40 4.59 3.18
C PHE A 24 -3.10 3.20 3.73
N LEU A 25 -2.52 2.34 2.89
CA LEU A 25 -2.14 0.99 3.25
C LEU A 25 -0.62 0.92 3.33
N LEU A 26 -0.12 0.41 4.46
CA LEU A 26 1.29 0.04 4.57
C LEU A 26 1.45 -1.30 3.85
N VAL A 27 2.22 -1.31 2.77
CA VAL A 27 2.47 -2.49 1.97
C VAL A 27 3.95 -2.84 1.98
N GLN A 28 4.22 -4.13 2.00
CA GLN A 28 5.58 -4.67 1.87
C GLN A 28 5.69 -5.34 0.50
N LEU A 29 6.76 -5.02 -0.21
CA LEU A 29 7.03 -5.61 -1.52
C LEU A 29 7.31 -7.10 -1.38
N ILE A 30 6.82 -7.87 -2.35
CA ILE A 30 7.04 -9.30 -2.43
C ILE A 30 7.72 -9.57 -3.77
N SER A 31 8.75 -10.40 -3.75
CA SER A 31 9.31 -10.97 -4.97
C SER A 31 8.28 -11.87 -5.67
N GLU A 32 8.55 -12.18 -6.93
CA GLU A 32 7.79 -13.18 -7.70
C GLU A 32 7.78 -14.58 -7.05
N THR A 33 8.78 -14.89 -6.22
CA THR A 33 8.87 -16.14 -5.44
C THR A 33 8.03 -16.14 -4.17
N GLY A 34 7.41 -15.02 -3.80
CA GLY A 34 6.65 -14.90 -2.55
C GLY A 34 7.47 -14.43 -1.35
N ASP A 35 8.76 -14.16 -1.55
CA ASP A 35 9.65 -13.70 -0.48
C ASP A 35 9.41 -12.22 -0.20
N LEU A 36 9.33 -11.90 1.09
CA LEU A 36 9.11 -10.54 1.56
C LEU A 36 10.41 -9.74 1.40
N LEU A 37 10.37 -8.69 0.59
CA LEU A 37 11.47 -7.74 0.46
C LEU A 37 11.49 -6.83 1.70
N PRO A 38 12.68 -6.37 2.14
CA PRO A 38 12.80 -5.42 3.24
C PRO A 38 12.22 -4.04 2.91
N ASP A 39 11.96 -3.76 1.63
CA ASP A 39 11.30 -2.53 1.19
C ASP A 39 9.81 -2.50 1.53
N TYR A 40 9.40 -1.38 2.13
CA TYR A 40 8.01 -1.07 2.41
C TYR A 40 7.63 0.24 1.72
N THR A 41 6.35 0.39 1.41
CA THR A 41 5.81 1.59 0.80
C THR A 41 4.40 1.84 1.34
N VAL A 42 3.97 3.10 1.31
CA VAL A 42 2.59 3.47 1.64
C VAL A 42 1.83 3.65 0.33
N ALA A 43 0.88 2.76 0.07
CA ALA A 43 0.02 2.83 -1.09
C ALA A 43 -1.28 3.57 -0.75
N ALA A 44 -1.74 4.44 -1.64
CA ALA A 44 -3.09 4.97 -1.61
C ALA A 44 -4.06 3.90 -2.14
N ASP A 45 -5.01 3.48 -1.31
CA ASP A 45 -6.04 2.53 -1.71
C ASP A 45 -7.13 3.26 -2.48
N VAL A 46 -7.09 3.13 -3.81
CA VAL A 46 -8.06 3.76 -4.74
C VAL A 46 -9.25 2.83 -5.02
N VAL A 47 -9.11 1.52 -4.78
CA VAL A 47 -10.06 0.48 -5.21
C VAL A 47 -10.70 -0.29 -4.05
N GLY A 48 -10.31 -0.05 -2.80
CA GLY A 48 -10.77 -0.83 -1.65
C GLY A 48 -10.12 -2.21 -1.61
N ALA A 49 -8.84 -2.31 -1.98
CA ALA A 49 -8.16 -3.59 -2.13
C ALA A 49 -7.95 -4.28 -0.77
N GLY A 50 -8.25 -5.58 -0.74
CA GLY A 50 -7.94 -6.46 0.37
C GLY A 50 -6.44 -6.71 0.55
N PRO A 51 -6.05 -7.76 1.30
CA PRO A 51 -4.67 -7.93 1.78
C PRO A 51 -3.58 -8.16 0.71
N CYS A 52 -3.95 -8.37 -0.56
CA CYS A 52 -3.03 -8.51 -1.68
C CYS A 52 -3.44 -7.52 -2.77
N LEU A 53 -2.53 -6.63 -3.17
CA LEU A 53 -2.82 -5.58 -4.15
C LEU A 53 -1.65 -5.37 -5.11
N LEU A 54 -1.98 -4.89 -6.32
CA LEU A 54 -0.99 -4.53 -7.33
C LEU A 54 -0.56 -3.08 -7.09
N TYR A 55 0.75 -2.88 -6.95
CA TYR A 55 1.35 -1.57 -6.73
C TYR A 55 2.00 -1.03 -8.01
N THR A 56 1.85 0.28 -8.23
CA THR A 56 2.54 1.06 -9.27
C THR A 56 3.33 2.18 -8.60
N SER A 57 4.62 2.29 -8.92
CA SER A 57 5.51 3.35 -8.42
C SER A 57 5.19 4.71 -9.01
#